data_AF-V6JVF7-F1
#
_entry.id   AF-V6JVF7-F1
#
_cell.length_a   1.000
_cell.length_b   1.000
_cell.length_c   1.000
_cell.angle_alpha   90.00
_cell.angle_beta   90.00
_cell.angle_gamma   90.00
#
_symmetry.space_group_name_H-M   'P 1'
#
loop_
_entity.id
_entity.type
_entity.pdbx_description
1 polymer ?
#
loop_
_entity_poly.entity_id
_entity_poly.type
_entity_poly.pdbx_seq_one_letter_code
_entity_poly.pdbx_strand_id
1 'polypeptide(L)'
;MKHTALAAAAAAALLLAPLTACGANGAAGAGGSTVTVTVGYQSKTINTVTAGTLLRSLGYFEKQLNSLHDGRTYKVDWQDYATGAPITAQMTAGKVDIGSMGDFPLLINAARGKQLNRPTHLVSITGYNLRGGLNTIVTAPNSKLTSLKDLKGKKVSTSVGSAADGTLVRALQRAGIDPNDGIEKLNQQPAVGASALTAGSADALSQFVAWPGLLTYQDKAKALYDGAQLNLPTFHGVTAREDFARNSPAVLEAFLKAQAEATDYLDTHPVAAAEKVAKATGLPAEVVYLYNGAHGISTFDPAVKPQLVSALKQDVSVLKAAKLTGDVDVDSFVDDQYVKKALGTSYDKQLAATPPAAASEAWPKGAEETKAFKSPAELLTYVAAHRDGIRAAYVPDATTGTLWFADKAVWVTDGEKLLPFVAPATAQAYVSAHGGARVITYADALERAA
;
A
#
# COMPACT_ATOMS: atom_id res chain seq x y z
N MET A 1 9.84 70.72 21.11
CA MET A 1 8.76 71.54 21.73
C MET A 1 7.57 71.45 20.78
N LYS A 2 6.49 70.77 21.20
CA LYS A 2 5.11 71.31 21.34
C LYS A 2 4.67 72.07 20.07
N HIS A 3 3.65 71.65 19.33
CA HIS A 3 2.22 71.66 19.68
C HIS A 3 1.49 70.62 18.78
N THR A 4 0.63 69.68 19.22
CA THR A 4 -0.79 69.80 19.65
C THR A 4 -1.58 70.80 18.80
N ALA A 5 -2.78 70.59 18.27
CA ALA A 5 -3.90 69.72 18.60
C ALA A 5 -5.08 70.07 17.65
N LEU A 6 -6.04 69.15 17.47
CA LEU A 6 -7.51 69.30 17.29
C LEU A 6 -8.08 70.36 16.32
N ALA A 7 -9.28 70.29 15.74
CA ALA A 7 -10.31 69.30 15.45
C ALA A 7 -11.38 70.09 14.65
N ALA A 8 -12.08 69.49 13.69
CA ALA A 8 -13.43 69.93 13.32
C ALA A 8 -14.15 68.82 12.54
N ALA A 9 -15.21 68.30 13.16
CA ALA A 9 -16.19 67.42 12.55
C ALA A 9 -17.20 68.24 11.72
N ALA A 10 -17.65 67.69 10.60
CA ALA A 10 -18.94 68.04 9.99
C ALA A 10 -19.56 66.77 9.42
N ALA A 11 -20.64 66.33 10.05
CA ALA A 11 -21.46 65.21 9.66
C ALA A 11 -22.42 65.63 8.54
N ALA A 12 -22.59 64.78 7.53
CA ALA A 12 -23.75 64.80 6.65
C ALA A 12 -24.19 63.35 6.41
N ALA A 13 -25.31 62.99 7.04
CA ALA A 13 -26.01 61.73 6.88
C ALA A 13 -26.86 61.76 5.61
N LEU A 14 -26.85 60.66 4.83
CA LEU A 14 -27.93 60.35 3.87
C LEU A 14 -28.03 58.83 3.65
N LEU A 15 -28.96 58.26 4.42
CA LEU A 15 -30.00 57.30 4.02
C LEU A 15 -29.61 56.01 3.27
N LEU A 16 -29.61 54.91 4.03
CA LEU A 16 -29.90 53.55 3.58
C LEU A 16 -31.39 53.36 3.29
N ALA A 17 -31.73 52.70 2.18
CA ALA A 17 -32.98 51.95 2.02
C ALA A 17 -32.69 50.58 1.37
N PRO A 18 -33.25 49.48 1.88
CA PRO A 18 -33.02 48.12 1.39
C PRO A 18 -33.99 47.77 0.26
N LEU A 19 -33.49 47.20 -0.84
CA LEU A 19 -34.34 46.56 -1.84
C LEU A 19 -34.33 45.05 -1.61
N THR A 20 -35.40 44.59 -0.96
CA THR A 20 -35.87 43.21 -1.00
C THR A 20 -36.46 42.92 -2.39
N ALA A 21 -35.96 41.90 -3.06
CA ALA A 21 -36.58 41.34 -4.26
C ALA A 21 -36.82 39.84 -4.04
N CYS A 22 -38.02 39.53 -3.54
CA CYS A 22 -38.67 38.25 -3.71
C CYS A 22 -39.48 38.31 -5.01
N GLY A 23 -39.28 37.37 -5.93
CA GLY A 23 -40.07 37.27 -7.15
C GLY A 23 -39.66 36.04 -7.96
N ALA A 24 -40.47 34.99 -7.86
CA ALA A 24 -40.32 33.71 -8.53
C ALA A 24 -40.27 33.84 -10.05
N ASN A 25 -39.40 33.06 -10.69
CA ASN A 25 -39.60 32.63 -12.08
C ASN A 25 -39.18 31.17 -12.22
N GLY A 26 -40.18 30.32 -12.44
CA GLY A 26 -39.97 28.98 -12.95
C GLY A 26 -39.42 29.07 -14.37
N ALA A 27 -38.22 28.56 -14.54
CA ALA A 27 -37.79 27.89 -15.75
C ALA A 27 -37.19 26.57 -15.29
N ALA A 28 -37.98 25.50 -15.41
CA ALA A 28 -37.51 24.14 -15.30
C ALA A 28 -36.53 23.89 -16.47
N GLY A 29 -35.27 24.27 -16.27
CA GLY A 29 -34.18 23.71 -17.03
C GLY A 29 -33.99 22.28 -16.58
N ALA A 30 -34.12 21.34 -17.50
CA ALA A 30 -33.68 19.96 -17.33
C ALA A 30 -32.14 19.93 -17.16
N GLY A 31 -31.65 20.37 -16.00
CA GLY A 31 -30.26 20.26 -15.59
C GLY A 31 -30.14 19.01 -14.74
N GLY A 32 -29.77 17.89 -15.35
CA GLY A 32 -29.49 16.66 -14.60
C GLY A 32 -28.46 16.96 -13.51
N SER A 33 -28.84 16.77 -12.24
CA SER A 33 -27.95 17.00 -11.11
C SER A 33 -26.78 16.02 -11.20
N THR A 34 -25.57 16.55 -11.40
CA THR A 34 -24.36 15.72 -11.39
C THR A 34 -24.03 15.32 -9.95
N VAL A 35 -23.97 14.03 -9.67
CA VAL A 35 -23.52 13.47 -8.39
C VAL A 35 -22.02 13.25 -8.46
N THR A 36 -21.26 13.98 -7.66
CA THR A 36 -19.82 13.74 -7.50
C THR A 36 -19.61 12.65 -6.46
N VAL A 37 -18.82 11.64 -6.80
CA VAL A 37 -18.35 10.59 -5.89
C VAL A 37 -16.85 10.74 -5.71
N THR A 38 -16.39 11.02 -4.50
CA THR A 38 -14.97 11.24 -4.24
C THR A 38 -14.28 9.99 -3.72
N VAL A 39 -13.23 9.55 -4.42
CA VAL A 39 -12.42 8.39 -4.06
C VAL A 39 -11.02 8.85 -3.65
N GLY A 40 -10.65 8.61 -2.40
CA GLY A 40 -9.30 8.81 -1.88
C GLY A 40 -8.45 7.55 -2.05
N TYR A 41 -7.36 7.64 -2.80
CA TYR A 41 -6.47 6.50 -3.06
C TYR A 41 -4.99 6.89 -2.94
N GLN A 42 -4.11 5.89 -2.98
CA GLN A 42 -2.66 6.09 -2.87
C GLN A 42 -1.96 5.61 -4.13
N SER A 43 -1.65 6.51 -5.07
CA SER A 43 -1.21 6.13 -6.42
C SER A 43 0.05 5.27 -6.43
N LYS A 44 1.00 5.56 -5.53
CA LYS A 44 2.30 4.87 -5.39
C LYS A 44 2.33 3.76 -4.34
N THR A 45 1.19 3.46 -3.71
CA THR A 45 1.03 2.30 -2.81
C THR A 45 0.38 1.18 -3.60
N ILE A 46 1.21 0.43 -4.32
CA ILE A 46 0.77 -0.38 -5.47
C ILE A 46 -0.03 -1.64 -5.09
N ASN A 47 -0.13 -1.99 -3.81
CA ASN A 47 -1.07 -3.00 -3.32
C ASN A 47 -2.50 -2.46 -3.12
N THR A 48 -2.76 -1.18 -3.43
CA THR A 48 -4.12 -0.57 -3.49
C THR A 48 -4.65 -0.40 -4.92
N VAL A 49 -3.92 -0.86 -5.94
CA VAL A 49 -4.18 -0.47 -7.35
C VAL A 49 -5.57 -0.84 -7.84
N THR A 50 -6.16 -1.94 -7.33
CA THR A 50 -7.50 -2.42 -7.71
C THR A 50 -8.63 -1.55 -7.17
N ALA A 51 -8.35 -0.64 -6.22
CA ALA A 51 -9.27 0.39 -5.72
C ALA A 51 -8.74 1.82 -5.96
N GLY A 52 -7.83 1.98 -6.92
CA GLY A 52 -7.12 3.22 -7.17
C GLY A 52 -6.53 3.28 -8.57
N THR A 53 -5.20 3.27 -8.67
CA THR A 53 -4.47 3.53 -9.93
C THR A 53 -4.91 2.67 -11.11
N LEU A 54 -5.01 1.34 -10.93
CA LEU A 54 -5.38 0.43 -12.03
C LEU A 54 -6.87 0.58 -12.34
N LEU A 55 -7.72 0.58 -11.32
CA LEU A 55 -9.16 0.78 -11.45
C LEU A 55 -9.49 2.06 -12.25
N ARG A 56 -8.88 3.18 -11.88
CA ARG A 56 -8.98 4.47 -12.56
C ARG A 56 -8.45 4.41 -14.00
N SER A 57 -7.32 3.75 -14.22
CA SER A 57 -6.73 3.64 -15.57
C SER A 57 -7.55 2.77 -16.52
N LEU A 58 -8.31 1.82 -15.98
CA LEU A 58 -9.24 0.98 -16.73
C LEU A 58 -10.61 1.66 -16.96
N GLY A 59 -10.95 2.68 -16.16
CA GLY A 59 -12.23 3.39 -16.23
C GLY A 59 -13.44 2.53 -15.83
N TYR A 60 -13.21 1.43 -15.12
CA TYR A 60 -14.27 0.48 -14.78
C TYR A 60 -15.29 1.07 -13.81
N PHE A 61 -14.87 1.95 -12.89
CA PHE A 61 -15.83 2.55 -11.96
C PHE A 61 -16.81 3.47 -12.68
N GLU A 62 -16.31 4.35 -13.55
CA GLU A 62 -17.14 5.22 -14.38
C GLU A 62 -18.08 4.40 -15.28
N LYS A 63 -17.60 3.29 -15.85
CA LYS A 63 -18.43 2.36 -16.64
C LYS A 63 -19.56 1.73 -15.80
N GLN A 64 -19.26 1.28 -14.58
CA GLN A 64 -20.25 0.71 -13.67
C GLN A 64 -21.31 1.75 -13.27
N LEU A 65 -20.89 3.00 -12.99
CA LEU A 65 -21.82 4.10 -12.68
C LEU A 65 -22.73 4.44 -13.86
N ASN A 66 -22.20 4.50 -15.08
CA ASN A 66 -23.00 4.77 -16.29
C ASN A 66 -24.03 3.66 -16.57
N SER A 67 -23.80 2.45 -16.04
CA SER A 67 -24.69 1.30 -16.22
C SER A 67 -25.83 1.25 -15.19
N LEU A 68 -25.87 2.16 -14.21
CA LEU A 68 -26.95 2.22 -13.21
C LEU A 68 -28.29 2.68 -13.80
N HIS A 69 -28.28 3.47 -14.88
CA HIS A 69 -29.46 3.98 -15.57
C HIS A 69 -30.54 4.59 -14.65
N ASP A 70 -30.15 5.21 -13.54
CA ASP A 70 -31.05 5.74 -12.50
C ASP A 70 -31.44 7.21 -12.71
N GLY A 71 -31.19 7.74 -13.91
CA GLY A 71 -31.48 9.13 -14.29
C GLY A 71 -30.49 10.16 -13.74
N ARG A 72 -29.41 9.73 -13.07
CA ARG A 72 -28.36 10.63 -12.56
C ARG A 72 -27.15 10.64 -13.47
N THR A 73 -26.44 11.78 -13.49
CA THR A 73 -25.11 11.87 -14.10
C THR A 73 -24.08 11.76 -12.99
N TYR A 74 -23.11 10.86 -13.14
CA TYR A 74 -22.06 10.67 -12.14
C TYR A 74 -20.74 11.27 -12.59
N LYS A 75 -20.01 11.87 -11.66
CA LYS A 75 -18.62 12.29 -11.82
C LYS A 75 -17.78 11.66 -10.71
N VAL A 76 -16.70 10.99 -11.06
CA VAL A 76 -15.74 10.50 -10.07
C VAL A 76 -14.65 11.54 -9.86
N ASP A 77 -14.44 11.95 -8.61
CA ASP A 77 -13.31 12.77 -8.20
C ASP A 77 -12.24 11.89 -7.54
N TRP A 78 -11.16 11.61 -8.26
CA TRP A 78 -10.05 10.79 -7.79
C TRP A 78 -9.02 11.67 -7.07
N GLN A 79 -8.88 11.50 -5.77
CA GLN A 79 -7.95 12.26 -4.94
C GLN A 79 -6.77 11.38 -4.50
N ASP A 80 -5.57 11.74 -4.94
CA ASP A 80 -4.34 11.00 -4.68
C ASP A 80 -3.64 11.49 -3.39
N TYR A 81 -3.18 10.53 -2.58
CA TYR A 81 -2.51 10.79 -1.31
C TYR A 81 -1.28 9.92 -1.10
N ALA A 82 -0.30 10.44 -0.38
CA ALA A 82 0.94 9.72 -0.09
C ALA A 82 0.78 8.59 0.95
N THR A 83 -0.19 8.71 1.86
CA THR A 83 -0.43 7.76 2.95
C THR A 83 -1.93 7.70 3.30
N GLY A 84 -2.34 6.74 4.13
CA GLY A 84 -3.73 6.65 4.59
C GLY A 84 -4.16 7.74 5.59
N ALA A 85 -3.23 8.32 6.34
CA ALA A 85 -3.53 9.38 7.31
C ALA A 85 -4.26 10.61 6.70
N PRO A 86 -3.80 11.22 5.59
CA PRO A 86 -4.54 12.28 4.93
C PRO A 86 -5.87 11.80 4.35
N ILE A 87 -5.99 10.57 3.83
CA ILE A 87 -7.31 10.03 3.40
C ILE A 87 -8.27 10.03 4.59
N THR A 88 -7.82 9.56 5.75
CA THR A 88 -8.61 9.59 6.99
C THR A 88 -9.05 11.00 7.35
N ALA A 89 -8.17 11.99 7.29
CA ALA A 89 -8.53 13.38 7.56
C ALA A 89 -9.58 13.94 6.59
N GLN A 90 -9.56 13.52 5.32
CA GLN A 90 -10.51 13.97 4.31
C GLN A 90 -11.86 13.26 4.42
N MET A 91 -11.86 11.96 4.76
CA MET A 91 -13.08 11.22 5.05
C MET A 91 -13.79 11.78 6.29
N THR A 92 -13.06 12.06 7.37
CA THR A 92 -13.64 12.65 8.59
C THR A 92 -14.12 14.09 8.37
N ALA A 93 -13.57 14.80 7.37
CA ALA A 93 -14.07 16.08 6.92
C ALA A 93 -15.29 15.97 5.97
N GLY A 94 -15.60 14.77 5.45
CA GLY A 94 -16.67 14.54 4.47
C GLY A 94 -16.29 14.92 3.04
N LYS A 95 -14.99 15.02 2.75
CA LYS A 95 -14.46 15.38 1.43
C LYS A 95 -14.15 14.15 0.58
N VAL A 96 -13.97 12.99 1.21
CA VAL A 96 -13.79 11.67 0.56
C VAL A 96 -14.93 10.75 1.00
N ASP A 97 -15.55 10.06 0.05
CA ASP A 97 -16.66 9.13 0.27
C ASP A 97 -16.16 7.70 0.49
N ILE A 98 -15.24 7.28 -0.38
CA ILE A 98 -14.60 5.96 -0.42
C ILE A 98 -13.09 6.15 -0.30
N GLY A 99 -12.45 5.51 0.67
CA GLY A 99 -11.00 5.58 0.90
C GLY A 99 -10.34 4.21 0.76
N SER A 100 -9.20 4.13 0.08
CA SER A 100 -8.38 2.93 0.00
C SER A 100 -7.06 3.12 0.73
N MET A 101 -6.81 2.34 1.80
CA MET A 101 -5.64 2.50 2.67
C MET A 101 -5.27 1.21 3.42
N GLY A 102 -4.12 1.23 4.10
CA GLY A 102 -3.62 0.10 4.90
C GLY A 102 -4.43 -0.21 6.17
N ASP A 103 -4.28 -1.44 6.67
CA ASP A 103 -4.76 -1.94 7.97
C ASP A 103 -4.66 -0.93 9.14
N PHE A 104 -3.48 -0.35 9.38
CA PHE A 104 -3.28 0.64 10.45
C PHE A 104 -4.10 1.94 10.25
N PRO A 105 -4.00 2.65 9.10
CA PRO A 105 -4.83 3.83 8.89
C PRO A 105 -6.33 3.52 8.79
N LEU A 106 -6.75 2.31 8.40
CA LEU A 106 -8.16 1.86 8.50
C LEU A 106 -8.65 1.89 9.95
N LEU A 107 -7.86 1.40 10.91
CA LEU A 107 -8.20 1.46 12.34
C LEU A 107 -8.24 2.90 12.86
N ILE A 108 -7.29 3.74 12.45
CA ILE A 108 -7.30 5.17 12.80
C ILE A 108 -8.56 5.84 12.21
N ASN A 109 -8.93 5.49 10.98
CA ASN A 109 -10.15 5.98 10.32
C ASN A 109 -11.40 5.60 11.12
N ALA A 110 -11.54 4.33 11.48
CA ALA A 110 -12.66 3.83 12.28
C ALA A 110 -12.74 4.55 13.64
N ALA A 111 -11.61 4.67 14.34
CA ALA A 111 -11.53 5.33 15.64
C ALA A 111 -11.97 6.80 15.57
N ARG A 112 -11.46 7.54 14.56
CA ARG A 112 -11.78 8.96 14.36
C ARG A 112 -13.21 9.16 13.89
N GLY A 113 -13.70 8.30 13.00
CA GLY A 113 -15.09 8.30 12.56
C GLY A 113 -16.04 8.14 13.74
N LYS A 114 -15.80 7.15 14.62
CA LYS A 114 -16.59 6.95 15.85
C LYS A 114 -16.51 8.16 16.79
N GLN A 115 -15.31 8.68 17.03
CA GLN A 115 -15.10 9.85 17.91
C GLN A 115 -15.87 11.09 17.41
N LEU A 116 -15.96 11.28 16.10
CA LEU A 116 -16.62 12.43 15.48
C LEU A 116 -18.09 12.19 15.14
N ASN A 117 -18.66 11.04 15.53
CA ASN A 117 -20.01 10.62 15.14
C ASN A 117 -20.23 10.61 13.62
N ARG A 118 -19.20 10.18 12.89
CA ARG A 118 -19.15 10.00 11.42
C ARG A 118 -18.52 8.65 11.11
N PRO A 119 -19.15 7.53 11.49
CA PRO A 119 -18.58 6.20 11.34
C PRO A 119 -18.27 5.87 9.87
N THR A 120 -17.32 4.97 9.71
CA THR A 120 -16.89 4.39 8.43
C THR A 120 -16.84 2.88 8.59
N HIS A 121 -16.88 2.15 7.48
CA HIS A 121 -16.90 0.68 7.46
C HIS A 121 -15.85 0.15 6.49
N LEU A 122 -15.10 -0.89 6.89
CA LEU A 122 -14.27 -1.68 5.99
C LEU A 122 -15.18 -2.55 5.14
N VAL A 123 -15.23 -2.28 3.84
CA VAL A 123 -16.20 -2.91 2.92
C VAL A 123 -15.58 -3.92 1.97
N SER A 124 -14.26 -3.88 1.74
CA SER A 124 -13.53 -4.88 0.95
C SER A 124 -12.02 -4.84 1.22
N ILE A 125 -11.32 -5.87 0.78
CA ILE A 125 -9.85 -5.94 0.77
C ILE A 125 -9.34 -5.51 -0.61
N THR A 126 -8.13 -4.97 -0.70
CA THR A 126 -7.47 -4.68 -1.99
C THR A 126 -6.39 -5.72 -2.24
N GLY A 127 -5.22 -5.55 -1.59
CA GLY A 127 -4.12 -6.49 -1.60
C GLY A 127 -3.63 -6.82 -0.18
N TYR A 128 -3.17 -8.05 0.01
CA TYR A 128 -2.65 -8.54 1.28
C TYR A 128 -1.45 -9.46 1.09
N ASN A 129 -0.71 -9.71 2.17
CA ASN A 129 0.26 -10.80 2.27
C ASN A 129 0.10 -11.48 3.63
N LEU A 130 -0.12 -12.80 3.64
CA LEU A 130 -0.43 -13.54 4.88
C LEU A 130 0.74 -13.63 5.85
N ARG A 131 1.97 -13.38 5.40
CA ARG A 131 3.17 -13.43 6.25
C ARG A 131 3.63 -12.05 6.73
N GLY A 132 3.28 -10.98 6.01
CA GLY A 132 3.65 -9.60 6.34
C GLY A 132 4.58 -8.89 5.33
N GLY A 133 4.88 -9.50 4.18
CA GLY A 133 5.95 -9.08 3.25
C GLY A 133 5.79 -7.73 2.52
N LEU A 134 4.71 -6.98 2.76
CA LEU A 134 4.45 -5.69 2.10
C LEU A 134 5.16 -4.49 2.75
N ASN A 135 5.89 -4.75 3.82
CA ASN A 135 6.63 -3.76 4.59
C ASN A 135 8.06 -4.27 4.78
N THR A 136 9.04 -3.43 4.45
CA THR A 136 10.46 -3.82 4.51
C THR A 136 11.24 -2.70 5.17
N ILE A 137 12.19 -3.06 6.03
CA ILE A 137 13.18 -2.12 6.56
C ILE A 137 14.41 -2.21 5.68
N VAL A 138 14.83 -1.10 5.11
CA VAL A 138 16.00 -0.99 4.24
C VAL A 138 17.02 -0.02 4.81
N THR A 139 18.28 -0.20 4.43
CA THR A 139 19.40 0.69 4.77
C THR A 139 20.14 1.11 3.50
N ALA A 140 21.00 2.12 3.59
CA ALA A 140 21.87 2.50 2.48
C ALA A 140 22.75 1.30 2.04
N PRO A 141 23.15 1.19 0.75
CA PRO A 141 23.85 0.02 0.23
C PRO A 141 25.16 -0.28 0.99
N ASN A 142 25.91 0.78 1.34
CA ASN A 142 27.17 0.71 2.08
C ASN A 142 27.00 0.72 3.61
N SER A 143 25.76 0.66 4.12
CA SER A 143 25.50 0.63 5.55
C SER A 143 26.13 -0.60 6.21
N LYS A 144 26.67 -0.41 7.41
CA LYS A 144 27.23 -1.47 8.27
C LYS A 144 26.16 -2.18 9.10
N LEU A 145 24.91 -1.72 9.07
CA LEU A 145 23.79 -2.36 9.74
C LEU A 145 23.45 -3.66 9.02
N THR A 146 23.45 -4.79 9.73
CA THR A 146 23.19 -6.11 9.14
C THR A 146 22.02 -6.84 9.79
N SER A 147 21.54 -6.34 10.94
CA SER A 147 20.40 -6.90 11.67
C SER A 147 19.54 -5.82 12.33
N LEU A 148 18.34 -6.22 12.80
CA LEU A 148 17.48 -5.34 13.60
C LEU A 148 18.15 -4.83 14.87
N LYS A 149 19.05 -5.61 15.49
CA LYS A 149 19.75 -5.21 16.72
C LYS A 149 20.62 -3.97 16.52
N ASP A 150 21.13 -3.78 15.31
CA ASP A 150 21.99 -2.65 14.96
C ASP A 150 21.22 -1.34 14.86
N LEU A 151 19.87 -1.40 14.84
CA LEU A 151 19.02 -0.21 14.84
C LEU A 151 19.02 0.53 16.18
N LYS A 152 19.52 -0.07 17.27
CA LYS A 152 19.53 0.58 18.59
C LYS A 152 20.29 1.92 18.53
N GLY A 153 19.60 3.00 18.92
CA GLY A 153 20.09 4.37 18.89
C GLY A 153 20.22 4.98 17.50
N LYS A 154 19.65 4.35 16.46
CA LYS A 154 19.68 4.83 15.07
C LYS A 154 18.47 5.66 14.72
N LYS A 155 18.62 6.49 13.69
CA LYS A 155 17.53 7.25 13.06
C LYS A 155 16.80 6.38 12.06
N VAL A 156 15.54 6.08 12.32
CA VAL A 156 14.71 5.27 11.42
C VAL A 156 13.55 6.10 10.90
N SER A 157 13.55 6.33 9.60
CA SER A 157 12.43 6.96 8.91
C SER A 157 11.28 5.99 8.76
N THR A 158 10.06 6.42 9.09
CA THR A 158 8.82 5.68 8.85
C THR A 158 7.63 6.63 8.80
N SER A 159 6.51 6.18 8.23
CA SER A 159 5.26 6.91 8.31
C SER A 159 4.49 6.46 9.56
N VAL A 160 4.47 7.28 10.61
CA VAL A 160 3.86 6.92 11.90
C VAL A 160 2.37 6.60 11.74
N GLY A 161 1.93 5.50 12.37
CA GLY A 161 0.55 5.02 12.25
C GLY A 161 0.22 4.35 10.92
N SER A 162 1.23 3.98 10.12
CA SER A 162 1.08 3.13 8.93
C SER A 162 1.42 1.66 9.22
N ALA A 163 1.10 0.77 8.28
CA ALA A 163 1.52 -0.64 8.30
C ALA A 163 3.05 -0.80 8.46
N ALA A 164 3.83 0.14 7.90
CA ALA A 164 5.29 0.13 8.00
C ALA A 164 5.80 0.53 9.38
N ASP A 165 5.11 1.44 10.07
CA ASP A 165 5.39 1.76 11.47
C ASP A 165 4.99 0.61 12.39
N GLY A 166 3.83 0.00 12.16
CA GLY A 166 3.41 -1.21 12.87
C GLY A 166 4.41 -2.37 12.72
N THR A 167 4.89 -2.60 11.50
CA THR A 167 5.94 -3.59 11.20
C THR A 167 7.23 -3.26 11.94
N LEU A 168 7.67 -1.99 11.91
CA LEU A 168 8.87 -1.54 12.62
C LEU A 168 8.73 -1.78 14.13
N VAL A 169 7.62 -1.39 14.74
CA VAL A 169 7.36 -1.57 16.17
C VAL A 169 7.46 -3.04 16.57
N ARG A 170 6.78 -3.94 15.84
CA ARG A 170 6.81 -5.38 16.13
C ARG A 170 8.20 -5.99 15.90
N ALA A 171 8.91 -5.55 14.85
CA ALA A 171 10.26 -6.00 14.57
C ALA A 171 11.25 -5.59 15.68
N LEU A 172 11.19 -4.34 16.14
CA LEU A 172 12.02 -3.84 17.24
C LEU A 172 11.76 -4.60 18.54
N GLN A 173 10.48 -4.83 18.88
CA GLN A 173 10.10 -5.63 20.05
C GLN A 173 10.68 -7.05 19.99
N ARG A 174 10.60 -7.73 18.84
CA ARG A 174 11.23 -9.06 18.64
C ARG A 174 12.75 -9.03 18.77
N ALA A 175 13.38 -7.91 18.44
CA ALA A 175 14.82 -7.70 18.60
C ALA A 175 15.22 -7.29 20.03
N GLY A 176 14.26 -7.12 20.95
CA GLY A 176 14.50 -6.63 22.31
C GLY A 176 14.83 -5.14 22.37
N ILE A 177 14.41 -4.35 21.37
CA ILE A 177 14.58 -2.90 21.32
C ILE A 177 13.24 -2.25 21.67
N ASP A 178 13.26 -1.28 22.58
CA ASP A 178 12.08 -0.46 22.87
C ASP A 178 11.71 0.37 21.62
N PRO A 179 10.51 0.21 21.05
CA PRO A 179 10.10 0.94 19.85
C PRO A 179 9.90 2.45 20.06
N ASN A 180 9.81 2.92 21.31
CA ASN A 180 9.63 4.33 21.65
C ASN A 180 10.96 5.04 21.93
N ASP A 181 11.84 4.39 22.68
CA ASP A 181 13.08 5.02 23.18
C ASP A 181 14.36 4.35 22.66
N GLY A 182 14.25 3.19 22.03
CA GLY A 182 15.38 2.42 21.52
C GLY A 182 15.91 2.91 20.18
N ILE A 183 15.19 3.79 19.48
CA ILE A 183 15.56 4.41 18.19
C ILE A 183 15.09 5.87 18.14
N GLU A 184 15.66 6.68 17.26
CA GLU A 184 15.08 7.99 16.90
C GLU A 184 14.14 7.80 15.70
N LYS A 185 12.84 7.78 15.94
CA LYS A 185 11.83 7.59 14.89
C LYS A 185 11.56 8.92 14.15
N LEU A 186 11.87 8.97 12.86
CA LEU A 186 11.57 10.13 12.01
C LEU A 186 10.23 9.93 11.31
N ASN A 187 9.19 10.66 11.75
CA ASN A 187 7.87 10.61 11.13
C ASN A 187 7.88 11.35 9.78
N GLN A 188 7.99 10.59 8.68
CA GLN A 188 8.14 11.14 7.35
C GLN A 188 7.22 10.44 6.35
N GLN A 189 6.76 11.20 5.36
CA GLN A 189 6.11 10.61 4.19
C GLN A 189 7.11 9.77 3.39
N PRO A 190 6.64 8.77 2.62
CA PRO A 190 7.54 7.81 1.99
C PRO A 190 8.63 8.43 1.10
N ALA A 191 8.29 9.41 0.26
CA ALA A 191 9.25 10.09 -0.60
C ALA A 191 10.32 10.85 0.21
N VAL A 192 9.91 11.50 1.30
CA VAL A 192 10.81 12.25 2.18
C VAL A 192 11.76 11.29 2.90
N GLY A 193 11.24 10.16 3.38
CA GLY A 193 12.05 9.11 4.01
C GLY A 193 13.05 8.46 3.06
N ALA A 194 12.65 8.21 1.80
CA ALA A 194 13.54 7.73 0.75
C ALA A 194 14.69 8.71 0.46
N SER A 195 14.39 10.01 0.37
CA SER A 195 15.41 11.05 0.24
C SER A 195 16.30 11.15 1.48
N ALA A 196 15.73 11.04 2.69
CA ALA A 196 16.48 11.09 3.94
C ALA A 196 17.48 9.92 4.07
N LEU A 197 17.06 8.70 3.70
CA LEU A 197 17.95 7.55 3.66
C LEU A 197 19.09 7.76 2.65
N THR A 198 18.76 8.22 1.44
CA THR A 198 19.76 8.44 0.37
C THR A 198 20.75 9.54 0.74
N ALA A 199 20.29 10.58 1.44
CA ALA A 199 21.11 11.69 1.92
C ALA A 199 21.90 11.36 3.22
N GLY A 200 21.64 10.20 3.84
CA GLY A 200 22.28 9.79 5.10
C GLY A 200 21.75 10.51 6.34
N SER A 201 20.62 11.23 6.26
CA SER A 201 19.99 11.83 7.44
C SER A 201 19.09 10.86 8.21
N ALA A 202 18.74 9.72 7.60
CA ALA A 202 18.19 8.54 8.26
C ALA A 202 19.14 7.34 8.06
N ASP A 203 19.37 6.54 9.10
CA ASP A 203 20.20 5.34 9.05
C ASP A 203 19.46 4.15 8.39
N ALA A 204 18.13 4.13 8.53
CA ALA A 204 17.24 3.13 7.95
C ALA A 204 15.88 3.74 7.57
N LEU A 205 15.17 3.07 6.66
CA LEU A 205 13.80 3.39 6.27
C LEU A 205 12.93 2.14 6.47
N SER A 206 11.92 2.22 7.34
CA SER A 206 10.82 1.26 7.37
C SER A 206 9.67 1.82 6.53
N GLN A 207 9.32 1.15 5.44
CA GLN A 207 8.26 1.65 4.57
C GLN A 207 7.46 0.53 3.89
N PHE A 208 6.22 0.86 3.52
CA PHE A 208 5.36 0.00 2.73
C PHE A 208 5.73 0.05 1.24
N VAL A 209 5.33 -0.99 0.52
CA VAL A 209 5.37 -1.11 -0.94
C VAL A 209 4.89 0.18 -1.67
N ALA A 210 5.55 0.68 -2.71
CA ALA A 210 6.69 0.09 -3.42
C ALA A 210 8.07 0.59 -2.96
N TRP A 211 8.13 1.43 -1.93
CA TRP A 211 9.32 2.25 -1.66
C TRP A 211 10.60 1.45 -1.37
N PRO A 212 10.58 0.41 -0.52
CA PRO A 212 11.76 -0.44 -0.34
C PRO A 212 12.23 -1.10 -1.64
N GLY A 213 11.32 -1.73 -2.39
CA GLY A 213 11.63 -2.36 -3.67
C GLY A 213 12.13 -1.38 -4.73
N LEU A 214 11.58 -0.16 -4.76
CA LEU A 214 12.03 0.92 -5.65
C LEU A 214 13.47 1.33 -5.35
N LEU A 215 13.80 1.55 -4.08
CA LEU A 215 15.15 1.95 -3.69
C LEU A 215 16.15 0.84 -3.94
N THR A 216 15.78 -0.42 -3.71
CA THR A 216 16.64 -1.56 -4.04
C THR A 216 16.83 -1.74 -5.54
N TYR A 217 15.77 -1.59 -6.34
CA TYR A 217 15.86 -1.62 -7.80
C TYR A 217 16.80 -0.53 -8.34
N GLN A 218 16.82 0.65 -7.72
CA GLN A 218 17.68 1.77 -8.08
C GLN A 218 19.10 1.70 -7.48
N ASP A 219 19.47 0.60 -6.82
CA ASP A 219 20.75 0.45 -6.11
C ASP A 219 20.99 1.51 -5.02
N LYS A 220 19.90 2.08 -4.47
CA LYS A 220 19.93 3.11 -3.41
C LYS A 220 19.65 2.55 -2.02
N ALA A 221 19.24 1.29 -1.90
CA ALA A 221 19.07 0.64 -0.62
C ALA A 221 19.21 -0.88 -0.71
N LYS A 222 19.52 -1.51 0.42
CA LYS A 222 19.46 -2.97 0.60
C LYS A 222 18.51 -3.30 1.74
N ALA A 223 17.86 -4.46 1.68
CA ALA A 223 16.98 -4.91 2.76
C ALA A 223 17.78 -5.28 4.01
N LEU A 224 17.30 -4.80 5.16
CA LEU A 224 17.76 -5.16 6.49
C LEU A 224 16.81 -6.19 7.12
N TYR A 225 15.51 -6.02 6.90
CA TYR A 225 14.48 -6.87 7.46
C TYR A 225 13.26 -6.96 6.52
N ASP A 226 12.80 -8.18 6.31
CA ASP A 226 11.57 -8.50 5.60
C ASP A 226 10.42 -8.66 6.61
N GLY A 227 9.35 -7.87 6.46
CA GLY A 227 8.16 -7.95 7.29
C GLY A 227 7.50 -9.34 7.30
N ALA A 228 7.72 -10.17 6.27
CA ALA A 228 7.21 -11.54 6.24
C ALA A 228 7.79 -12.45 7.33
N GLN A 229 8.90 -12.04 7.97
CA GLN A 229 9.45 -12.73 9.15
C GLN A 229 8.53 -12.60 10.38
N LEU A 230 7.59 -11.64 10.39
CA LEU A 230 6.59 -11.53 11.44
C LEU A 230 5.62 -12.72 11.42
N ASN A 231 5.39 -13.33 10.27
CA ASN A 231 4.37 -14.37 10.07
C ASN A 231 2.99 -13.87 10.58
N LEU A 232 2.69 -12.62 10.25
CA LEU A 232 1.46 -11.94 10.62
C LEU A 232 0.92 -11.25 9.36
N PRO A 233 -0.36 -11.46 9.00
CA PRO A 233 -0.90 -10.82 7.82
C PRO A 233 -0.83 -9.29 7.90
N THR A 234 -0.57 -8.66 6.76
CA THR A 234 -0.76 -7.22 6.55
C THR A 234 -1.57 -7.03 5.27
N PHE A 235 -2.40 -5.99 5.23
CA PHE A 235 -3.26 -5.76 4.07
C PHE A 235 -3.63 -4.28 3.90
N HIS A 236 -4.23 -3.99 2.76
CA HIS A 236 -4.94 -2.75 2.50
C HIS A 236 -6.38 -3.06 2.12
N GLY A 237 -7.29 -2.14 2.38
CA GLY A 237 -8.70 -2.31 2.12
C GLY A 237 -9.40 -1.01 1.79
N VAL A 238 -10.67 -1.16 1.44
CA VAL A 238 -11.56 -0.05 1.11
C VAL A 238 -12.45 0.23 2.30
N THR A 239 -12.45 1.48 2.75
CA THR A 239 -13.40 2.00 3.74
C THR A 239 -14.38 2.96 3.08
N ALA A 240 -15.64 2.95 3.50
CA ALA A 240 -16.66 3.88 3.05
C ALA A 240 -17.27 4.61 4.25
N ARG A 241 -17.65 5.88 4.08
CA ARG A 241 -18.45 6.59 5.09
C ARG A 241 -19.83 5.94 5.22
N GLU A 242 -20.30 5.72 6.43
CA GLU A 242 -21.57 5.01 6.68
C GLU A 242 -22.76 5.72 6.03
N ASP A 243 -22.82 7.05 6.16
CA ASP A 243 -23.88 7.86 5.56
C ASP A 243 -23.86 7.78 4.03
N PHE A 244 -22.67 7.74 3.42
CA PHE A 244 -22.53 7.53 1.98
C PHE A 244 -23.01 6.12 1.57
N ALA A 245 -22.55 5.07 2.27
CA ALA A 245 -22.93 3.69 1.99
C ALA A 245 -24.46 3.48 2.09
N ARG A 246 -25.11 4.13 3.08
CA ARG A 246 -26.57 4.10 3.26
C ARG A 246 -27.35 4.89 2.22
N ASN A 247 -26.86 6.07 1.84
CA ASN A 247 -27.57 6.97 0.92
C ASN A 247 -27.31 6.65 -0.55
N SER A 248 -26.18 6.00 -0.85
CA SER A 248 -25.74 5.66 -2.20
C SER A 248 -25.32 4.18 -2.34
N PRO A 249 -26.14 3.21 -1.89
CA PRO A 249 -25.74 1.79 -1.87
C PRO A 249 -25.45 1.24 -3.27
N ALA A 250 -26.17 1.69 -4.31
CA ALA A 250 -25.93 1.29 -5.69
C ALA A 250 -24.57 1.80 -6.23
N VAL A 251 -24.14 2.98 -5.80
CA VAL A 251 -22.84 3.58 -6.18
C VAL A 251 -21.69 2.81 -5.52
N LEU A 252 -21.84 2.45 -4.24
CA LEU A 252 -20.85 1.63 -3.54
C LEU A 252 -20.77 0.21 -4.15
N GLU A 253 -21.91 -0.40 -4.48
CA GLU A 253 -21.94 -1.68 -5.18
C GLU A 253 -21.25 -1.60 -6.56
N ALA A 254 -21.51 -0.54 -7.32
CA ALA A 254 -20.83 -0.27 -8.58
C ALA A 254 -19.30 -0.14 -8.41
N PHE A 255 -18.84 0.51 -7.35
CA PHE A 255 -17.41 0.60 -7.01
C PHE A 255 -16.81 -0.79 -6.74
N LEU A 256 -17.46 -1.60 -5.91
CA LEU A 256 -16.97 -2.92 -5.52
C LEU A 256 -16.98 -3.92 -6.69
N LYS A 257 -17.97 -3.82 -7.59
CA LYS A 257 -17.96 -4.56 -8.86
C LYS A 257 -16.81 -4.15 -9.76
N ALA A 258 -16.57 -2.84 -9.88
CA ALA A 258 -15.45 -2.31 -10.66
C ALA A 258 -14.09 -2.75 -10.08
N GLN A 259 -13.96 -2.75 -8.75
CA GLN A 259 -12.79 -3.26 -8.05
C GLN A 259 -12.56 -4.74 -8.36
N ALA A 260 -13.62 -5.57 -8.31
CA ALA A 260 -13.53 -6.99 -8.66
C ALA A 260 -13.06 -7.19 -10.12
N GLU A 261 -13.62 -6.45 -11.07
CA GLU A 261 -13.17 -6.49 -12.48
C GLU A 261 -11.70 -6.04 -12.65
N ALA A 262 -11.26 -5.06 -11.86
CA ALA A 262 -9.86 -4.62 -11.88
C ALA A 262 -8.91 -5.67 -11.27
N THR A 263 -9.35 -6.38 -10.23
CA THR A 263 -8.63 -7.55 -9.69
C THR A 263 -8.54 -8.66 -10.72
N ASP A 264 -9.64 -9.04 -11.36
CA ASP A 264 -9.65 -10.08 -12.40
C ASP A 264 -8.72 -9.71 -13.57
N TYR A 265 -8.72 -8.43 -13.99
CA TYR A 265 -7.79 -7.95 -15.01
C TYR A 265 -6.33 -8.05 -14.57
N LEU A 266 -6.02 -7.69 -13.32
CA LEU A 266 -4.67 -7.79 -12.77
C LEU A 266 -4.19 -9.25 -12.78
N ASP A 267 -5.02 -10.17 -12.31
CA ASP A 267 -4.66 -11.59 -12.20
C ASP A 267 -4.47 -12.26 -13.57
N THR A 268 -5.27 -11.87 -14.56
CA THR A 268 -5.24 -12.45 -15.91
C THR A 268 -4.25 -11.76 -16.86
N HIS A 269 -3.84 -10.53 -16.56
CA HIS A 269 -2.92 -9.74 -17.39
C HIS A 269 -1.85 -9.03 -16.54
N PRO A 270 -1.06 -9.76 -15.72
CA PRO A 270 -0.22 -9.16 -14.69
C PRO A 270 0.87 -8.23 -15.24
N VAL A 271 1.49 -8.57 -16.36
CA VAL A 271 2.47 -7.70 -17.03
C VAL A 271 1.81 -6.43 -17.55
N ALA A 272 0.71 -6.55 -18.30
CA ALA A 272 0.01 -5.39 -18.85
C ALA A 272 -0.57 -4.49 -17.73
N ALA A 273 -1.05 -5.07 -16.64
CA ALA A 273 -1.48 -4.34 -15.44
C ALA A 273 -0.31 -3.58 -14.80
N ALA A 274 0.84 -4.24 -14.62
CA ALA A 274 2.04 -3.60 -14.09
C ALA A 274 2.52 -2.44 -14.98
N GLU A 275 2.48 -2.59 -16.31
CA GLU A 275 2.83 -1.50 -17.24
C GLU A 275 1.85 -0.33 -17.20
N LYS A 276 0.53 -0.59 -17.10
CA LYS A 276 -0.49 0.47 -16.93
C LYS A 276 -0.26 1.26 -15.65
N VAL A 277 -0.04 0.56 -14.53
CA VAL A 277 0.25 1.18 -13.23
C VAL A 277 1.57 1.95 -13.28
N ALA A 278 2.62 1.41 -13.91
CA ALA A 278 3.90 2.09 -14.11
C ALA A 278 3.72 3.41 -14.87
N LYS A 279 2.99 3.38 -16.00
CA LYS A 279 2.68 4.58 -16.79
C LYS A 279 1.92 5.63 -15.99
N ALA A 280 0.97 5.23 -15.16
CA ALA A 280 0.15 6.13 -14.36
C ALA A 280 0.91 6.76 -13.16
N THR A 281 1.93 6.08 -12.64
CA THR A 281 2.60 6.45 -11.37
C THR A 281 4.02 6.97 -11.54
N GLY A 282 4.65 6.66 -12.68
CA GLY A 282 6.08 6.87 -12.92
C GLY A 282 6.99 5.89 -12.20
N LEU A 283 6.45 4.83 -11.57
CA LEU A 283 7.27 3.74 -11.01
C LEU A 283 7.78 2.84 -12.15
N PRO A 284 8.98 2.24 -12.02
CA PRO A 284 9.43 1.20 -12.94
C PRO A 284 8.45 0.01 -12.94
N ALA A 285 8.12 -0.52 -14.11
CA ALA A 285 7.18 -1.64 -14.21
C ALA A 285 7.71 -2.90 -13.53
N GLU A 286 9.03 -3.06 -13.46
CA GLU A 286 9.74 -4.14 -12.78
C GLU A 286 9.48 -4.11 -11.28
N VAL A 287 9.42 -2.90 -10.71
CA VAL A 287 9.08 -2.67 -9.30
C VAL A 287 7.59 -2.89 -9.09
N VAL A 288 6.73 -2.48 -10.02
CA VAL A 288 5.30 -2.75 -9.91
C VAL A 288 5.03 -4.26 -9.96
N TYR A 289 5.63 -4.97 -10.90
CA TYR A 289 5.49 -6.41 -11.10
C TYR A 289 6.01 -7.22 -9.91
N LEU A 290 7.08 -6.76 -9.24
CA LEU A 290 7.57 -7.42 -8.01
C LEU A 290 6.45 -7.64 -6.98
N TYR A 291 5.53 -6.70 -6.86
CA TYR A 291 4.42 -6.78 -5.90
C TYR A 291 3.12 -7.26 -6.53
N ASN A 292 2.84 -6.88 -7.78
CA ASN A 292 1.55 -7.08 -8.44
C ASN A 292 1.56 -8.12 -9.56
N GLY A 293 2.69 -8.77 -9.81
CA GLY A 293 2.83 -9.82 -10.81
C GLY A 293 2.11 -11.10 -10.42
N ALA A 294 2.14 -12.10 -11.31
CA ALA A 294 1.45 -13.38 -11.12
C ALA A 294 1.83 -14.10 -9.82
N HIS A 295 3.10 -13.99 -9.41
CA HIS A 295 3.63 -14.51 -8.15
C HIS A 295 4.15 -13.40 -7.23
N GLY A 296 3.63 -12.18 -7.42
CA GLY A 296 4.05 -10.99 -6.69
C GLY A 296 3.85 -11.10 -5.18
N ILE A 297 4.50 -10.21 -4.44
CA ILE A 297 4.43 -10.21 -2.96
C ILE A 297 2.99 -9.96 -2.46
N SER A 298 2.16 -9.21 -3.21
CA SER A 298 0.75 -8.99 -2.88
C SER A 298 -0.15 -10.04 -3.53
N THR A 299 -1.10 -10.55 -2.76
CA THR A 299 -2.29 -11.24 -3.27
C THR A 299 -3.44 -10.26 -3.34
N PHE A 300 -4.09 -10.15 -4.49
CA PHE A 300 -5.27 -9.30 -4.68
C PHE A 300 -6.54 -10.13 -4.58
N ASP A 301 -7.44 -9.75 -3.68
CA ASP A 301 -8.71 -10.43 -3.45
C ASP A 301 -9.63 -9.47 -2.71
N PRO A 302 -10.83 -9.14 -3.24
CA PRO A 302 -11.76 -8.27 -2.54
C PRO A 302 -12.38 -8.86 -1.26
N ALA A 303 -12.34 -10.18 -1.08
CA ALA A 303 -13.00 -10.85 0.04
C ALA A 303 -12.37 -10.52 1.40
N VAL A 304 -13.21 -10.31 2.41
CA VAL A 304 -12.78 -10.02 3.78
C VAL A 304 -12.50 -11.32 4.52
N LYS A 305 -11.24 -11.77 4.47
CA LYS A 305 -10.83 -13.05 5.05
C LYS A 305 -10.71 -12.99 6.59
N PRO A 306 -11.10 -14.04 7.33
CA PRO A 306 -11.02 -14.07 8.80
C PRO A 306 -9.59 -13.85 9.34
N GLN A 307 -8.57 -14.35 8.65
CA GLN A 307 -7.17 -14.16 9.05
C GLN A 307 -6.75 -12.68 8.99
N LEU A 308 -7.29 -11.91 8.04
CA LEU A 308 -7.03 -10.47 7.91
C LEU A 308 -7.73 -9.69 9.02
N VAL A 309 -8.98 -10.05 9.33
CA VAL A 309 -9.72 -9.46 10.47
C VAL A 309 -9.03 -9.77 11.80
N SER A 310 -8.51 -11.00 11.96
CA SER A 310 -7.73 -11.39 13.14
C SER A 310 -6.44 -10.58 13.28
N ALA A 311 -5.71 -10.35 12.19
CA ALA A 311 -4.53 -9.49 12.19
C ALA A 311 -4.89 -8.04 12.54
N LEU A 312 -5.97 -7.50 11.95
CA LEU A 312 -6.48 -6.16 12.22
C LEU A 312 -6.79 -5.95 13.71
N LYS A 313 -7.38 -6.96 14.39
CA LYS A 313 -7.60 -6.93 15.85
C LYS A 313 -6.30 -6.82 16.64
N GLN A 314 -5.23 -7.48 16.19
CA GLN A 314 -3.93 -7.40 16.85
C GLN A 314 -3.28 -6.01 16.67
N ASP A 315 -3.52 -5.34 15.54
CA ASP A 315 -2.95 -4.02 15.24
C ASP A 315 -3.47 -2.91 16.16
N VAL A 316 -4.70 -3.06 16.71
CA VAL A 316 -5.27 -2.15 17.71
C VAL A 316 -4.33 -1.93 18.90
N SER A 317 -3.68 -3.00 19.37
CA SER A 317 -2.77 -2.93 20.51
C SER A 317 -1.54 -2.05 20.24
N VAL A 318 -1.02 -2.10 19.01
CA VAL A 318 0.12 -1.29 18.58
C VAL A 318 -0.26 0.18 18.51
N LEU A 319 -1.41 0.50 17.90
CA LEU A 319 -1.91 1.87 17.79
C LEU A 319 -2.27 2.47 19.16
N LYS A 320 -2.84 1.67 20.06
CA LYS A 320 -3.17 2.09 21.43
C LYS A 320 -1.90 2.37 22.23
N ALA A 321 -0.88 1.51 22.13
CA ALA A 321 0.42 1.74 22.78
C ALA A 321 1.10 3.03 22.26
N ALA A 322 0.95 3.32 20.96
CA ALA A 322 1.42 4.56 20.35
C ALA A 322 0.52 5.79 20.61
N LYS A 323 -0.58 5.65 21.37
CA LYS A 323 -1.58 6.71 21.66
C LYS A 323 -2.20 7.32 20.39
N LEU A 324 -2.26 6.55 19.30
CA LEU A 324 -2.85 7.00 18.02
C LEU A 324 -4.35 6.73 17.95
N THR A 325 -4.83 5.72 18.67
CA THR A 325 -6.25 5.37 18.80
C THR A 325 -6.62 5.10 20.26
N GLY A 326 -7.90 5.24 20.58
CA GLY A 326 -8.49 4.58 21.74
C GLY A 326 -8.83 3.12 21.42
N ASP A 327 -9.85 2.59 22.07
CA ASP A 327 -10.40 1.27 21.73
C ASP A 327 -11.10 1.34 20.36
N VAL A 328 -10.84 0.34 19.52
CA VAL A 328 -11.50 0.17 18.23
C VAL A 328 -12.25 -1.15 18.24
N ASP A 329 -13.55 -1.07 18.04
CA ASP A 329 -14.39 -2.26 17.85
C ASP A 329 -14.28 -2.69 16.38
N VAL A 330 -13.38 -3.67 16.15
CA VAL A 330 -13.10 -4.17 14.80
C VAL A 330 -14.30 -4.92 14.23
N ASP A 331 -15.07 -5.63 15.06
CA ASP A 331 -16.21 -6.40 14.57
C ASP A 331 -17.33 -5.49 14.07
N SER A 332 -17.58 -4.37 14.76
CA SER A 332 -18.52 -3.35 14.27
C SER A 332 -18.01 -2.53 13.08
N PHE A 333 -16.69 -2.49 12.85
CA PHE A 333 -16.07 -1.76 11.74
C PHE A 333 -16.06 -2.57 10.44
N VAL A 334 -15.97 -3.89 10.54
CA VAL A 334 -15.93 -4.79 9.38
C VAL A 334 -17.35 -5.03 8.87
N ASP A 335 -17.62 -4.64 7.63
CA ASP A 335 -18.92 -4.84 7.00
C ASP A 335 -18.77 -5.46 5.60
N ASP A 336 -18.65 -6.79 5.58
CA ASP A 336 -18.44 -7.54 4.33
C ASP A 336 -19.72 -7.74 3.51
N GLN A 337 -20.88 -7.26 3.98
CA GLN A 337 -22.16 -7.42 3.27
C GLN A 337 -22.13 -6.76 1.88
N TYR A 338 -21.41 -5.63 1.77
CA TYR A 338 -21.32 -4.87 0.52
C TYR A 338 -20.54 -5.64 -0.55
N VAL A 339 -19.38 -6.19 -0.18
CA VAL A 339 -18.55 -6.96 -1.13
C VAL A 339 -19.14 -8.33 -1.41
N LYS A 340 -19.79 -8.97 -0.43
CA LYS A 340 -20.60 -10.19 -0.66
C LYS A 340 -21.66 -9.96 -1.72
N LYS A 341 -22.39 -8.85 -1.63
CA LYS A 341 -23.42 -8.50 -2.62
C LYS A 341 -22.81 -8.24 -4.00
N ALA A 342 -21.69 -7.51 -4.06
CA ALA A 342 -21.02 -7.18 -5.32
C ALA A 342 -20.48 -8.42 -6.05
N LEU A 343 -19.90 -9.35 -5.31
CA LEU A 343 -19.31 -10.59 -5.84
C LEU A 343 -20.34 -11.72 -6.06
N GLY A 344 -21.45 -11.70 -5.32
CA GLY A 344 -22.45 -12.75 -5.38
C GLY A 344 -21.85 -14.12 -5.06
N THR A 345 -22.10 -15.11 -5.92
CA THR A 345 -21.66 -16.49 -5.71
C THR A 345 -20.15 -16.69 -5.76
N SER A 346 -19.36 -15.72 -6.23
CA SER A 346 -17.90 -15.83 -6.22
C SER A 346 -17.28 -15.53 -4.86
N TYR A 347 -18.01 -14.90 -3.93
CA TYR A 347 -17.50 -14.52 -2.61
C TYR A 347 -16.95 -15.72 -1.83
N ASP A 348 -17.73 -16.80 -1.71
CA ASP A 348 -17.31 -17.96 -0.91
C ASP A 348 -16.08 -18.67 -1.52
N LYS A 349 -15.99 -18.67 -2.85
CA LYS A 349 -14.81 -19.20 -3.56
C LYS A 349 -13.57 -18.34 -3.25
N GLN A 350 -13.70 -17.02 -3.32
CA GLN A 350 -12.61 -16.09 -2.99
C GLN A 350 -12.23 -16.19 -1.50
N LEU A 351 -13.21 -16.26 -0.60
CA LEU A 351 -12.98 -16.41 0.83
C LEU A 351 -12.14 -17.66 1.14
N ALA A 352 -12.39 -18.78 0.45
CA ALA A 352 -11.66 -20.04 0.59
C ALA A 352 -10.32 -20.08 -0.19
N ALA A 353 -10.11 -19.16 -1.13
CA ALA A 353 -8.91 -19.16 -1.97
C ALA A 353 -7.64 -18.85 -1.16
N THR A 354 -6.59 -19.62 -1.43
CA THR A 354 -5.24 -19.39 -0.91
C THR A 354 -4.41 -18.64 -1.94
N PRO A 355 -3.47 -17.77 -1.51
CA PRO A 355 -2.49 -17.18 -2.40
C PRO A 355 -1.77 -18.22 -3.28
N PRO A 356 -1.42 -17.89 -4.54
CA PRO A 356 -0.54 -18.73 -5.33
C PRO A 356 0.80 -18.91 -4.62
N ALA A 357 1.45 -20.06 -4.82
CA ALA A 357 2.80 -20.26 -4.33
C ALA A 357 3.76 -19.28 -5.03
N ALA A 358 4.72 -18.75 -4.28
CA ALA A 358 5.77 -17.93 -4.85
C ALA A 358 6.61 -18.78 -5.82
N ALA A 359 7.00 -18.19 -6.95
CA ALA A 359 7.78 -18.85 -7.99
C ALA A 359 8.93 -17.95 -8.44
N SER A 360 10.00 -18.57 -8.93
CA SER A 360 11.06 -17.85 -9.63
C SER A 360 10.54 -17.43 -11.00
N GLU A 361 10.81 -16.18 -11.41
CA GLU A 361 10.33 -15.64 -12.68
C GLU A 361 11.42 -14.86 -13.40
N ALA A 362 11.50 -15.01 -14.73
CA ALA A 362 12.26 -14.11 -15.59
C ALA A 362 11.27 -13.32 -16.45
N TRP A 363 11.49 -12.01 -16.56
CA TRP A 363 10.82 -11.15 -17.52
C TRP A 363 11.79 -10.86 -18.67
N PRO A 364 11.62 -11.47 -19.86
CA PRO A 364 12.43 -11.12 -21.03
C PRO A 364 12.09 -9.72 -21.57
N LYS A 365 13.07 -9.04 -22.19
CA LYS A 365 12.86 -7.75 -22.85
C LYS A 365 11.82 -7.88 -23.96
N GLY A 366 10.83 -6.98 -23.96
CA GLY A 366 9.76 -6.96 -24.95
C GLY A 366 8.70 -8.05 -24.81
N ALA A 367 8.78 -8.90 -23.78
CA ALA A 367 7.77 -9.94 -23.55
C ALA A 367 6.54 -9.38 -22.82
N GLU A 368 5.36 -9.84 -23.25
CA GLU A 368 4.07 -9.55 -22.62
C GLU A 368 3.75 -10.49 -21.46
N GLU A 369 4.57 -11.53 -21.24
CA GLU A 369 4.45 -12.49 -20.15
C GLU A 369 5.83 -12.79 -19.54
N THR A 370 5.85 -13.15 -18.26
CA THR A 370 7.03 -13.70 -17.60
C THR A 370 7.15 -15.20 -17.84
N LYS A 371 8.35 -15.74 -17.64
CA LYS A 371 8.60 -17.18 -17.61
C LYS A 371 8.82 -17.61 -16.16
N ALA A 372 8.01 -18.54 -15.68
CA ALA A 372 8.17 -19.13 -14.35
C ALA A 372 9.12 -20.33 -14.36
N PHE A 373 9.82 -20.55 -13.25
CA PHE A 373 10.80 -21.62 -13.05
C PHE A 373 10.52 -22.35 -11.73
N LYS A 374 10.83 -23.65 -11.68
CA LYS A 374 10.53 -24.48 -10.49
C LYS A 374 11.51 -24.25 -9.35
N SER A 375 12.69 -23.71 -9.65
CA SER A 375 13.71 -23.40 -8.65
C SER A 375 14.51 -22.15 -9.00
N PRO A 376 15.14 -21.51 -8.00
CA PRO A 376 16.10 -20.43 -8.24
C PRO A 376 17.27 -20.85 -9.13
N ALA A 377 17.72 -22.12 -9.04
CA ALA A 377 18.79 -22.63 -9.90
C ALA A 377 18.39 -22.68 -11.38
N GLU A 378 17.20 -23.21 -11.70
CA GLU A 378 16.67 -23.24 -13.07
C GLU A 378 16.54 -21.82 -13.67
N LEU A 379 16.07 -20.86 -12.86
CA LEU A 379 16.03 -19.46 -13.24
C LEU A 379 17.43 -18.94 -13.57
N LEU A 380 18.42 -19.18 -12.70
CA LEU A 380 19.78 -18.70 -12.90
C LEU A 380 20.42 -19.30 -14.16
N THR A 381 20.19 -20.59 -14.45
CA THR A 381 20.63 -21.21 -15.72
C THR A 381 20.03 -20.47 -16.92
N TYR A 382 18.73 -20.18 -16.88
CA TYR A 382 18.07 -19.43 -17.96
C TYR A 382 18.62 -18.01 -18.11
N VAL A 383 18.80 -17.29 -17.00
CA VAL A 383 19.34 -15.92 -17.01
C VAL A 383 20.78 -15.91 -17.51
N ALA A 384 21.61 -16.88 -17.10
CA ALA A 384 22.99 -16.99 -17.55
C ALA A 384 23.10 -17.22 -19.06
N ALA A 385 22.16 -17.96 -19.66
CA ALA A 385 22.08 -18.19 -21.10
C ALA A 385 21.51 -17.00 -21.91
N HIS A 386 20.84 -16.04 -21.24
CA HIS A 386 20.12 -14.94 -21.91
C HIS A 386 20.48 -13.55 -21.34
N ARG A 387 21.71 -13.35 -20.85
CA ARG A 387 22.11 -12.17 -20.06
C ARG A 387 21.65 -10.82 -20.65
N ASP A 388 21.79 -10.63 -21.95
CA ASP A 388 21.43 -9.36 -22.63
C ASP A 388 19.93 -9.22 -22.93
N GLY A 389 19.15 -10.30 -22.79
CA GLY A 389 17.73 -10.38 -23.11
C GLY A 389 16.78 -10.32 -21.91
N ILE A 390 17.30 -10.25 -20.67
CA ILE A 390 16.48 -10.18 -19.46
C ILE A 390 16.19 -8.72 -19.09
N ARG A 391 14.92 -8.41 -18.84
CA ARG A 391 14.45 -7.13 -18.30
C ARG A 391 14.54 -7.13 -16.77
N ALA A 392 14.01 -8.17 -16.13
CA ALA A 392 14.11 -8.40 -14.69
C ALA A 392 14.05 -9.90 -14.40
N ALA A 393 14.60 -10.31 -13.25
CA ALA A 393 14.47 -11.67 -12.74
C ALA A 393 14.12 -11.61 -11.25
N TYR A 394 13.27 -12.53 -10.82
CA TYR A 394 12.67 -12.55 -9.50
C TYR A 394 12.82 -13.92 -8.86
N VAL A 395 13.12 -13.95 -7.58
CA VAL A 395 13.32 -15.18 -6.80
C VAL A 395 12.62 -15.10 -5.44
N PRO A 396 11.97 -16.17 -4.99
CA PRO A 396 11.38 -16.22 -3.65
C PRO A 396 12.47 -16.41 -2.59
N ASP A 397 12.44 -15.60 -1.54
CA ASP A 397 13.27 -15.76 -0.34
C ASP A 397 13.16 -17.18 0.24
N ALA A 398 14.30 -17.81 0.52
CA ALA A 398 14.36 -19.19 0.99
C ALA A 398 13.71 -19.44 2.37
N THR A 399 13.44 -18.38 3.14
CA THR A 399 12.85 -18.43 4.49
C THR A 399 11.37 -18.02 4.49
N THR A 400 11.04 -16.93 3.81
CA THR A 400 9.72 -16.30 3.85
C THR A 400 8.90 -16.52 2.59
N GLY A 401 9.52 -16.91 1.49
CA GLY A 401 8.89 -16.96 0.17
C GLY A 401 8.63 -15.59 -0.45
N THR A 402 9.03 -14.49 0.19
CA THR A 402 8.88 -13.13 -0.35
C THR A 402 9.65 -13.04 -1.66
N LEU A 403 8.95 -12.70 -2.74
CA LEU A 403 9.57 -12.48 -4.04
C LEU A 403 10.55 -11.28 -3.98
N TRP A 404 11.71 -11.40 -4.59
CA TRP A 404 12.74 -10.35 -4.62
C TRP A 404 13.48 -10.32 -5.95
N PHE A 405 14.15 -9.21 -6.28
CA PHE A 405 15.01 -9.15 -7.46
C PHE A 405 16.20 -10.10 -7.31
N ALA A 406 16.42 -10.96 -8.30
CA ALA A 406 17.45 -11.99 -8.28
C ALA A 406 18.87 -11.40 -8.13
N ASP A 407 19.14 -10.29 -8.81
CA ASP A 407 20.43 -9.59 -8.76
C ASP A 407 20.62 -8.76 -7.47
N LYS A 408 19.56 -8.55 -6.69
CA LYS A 408 19.58 -7.81 -5.42
C LYS A 408 19.45 -8.73 -4.20
N ALA A 409 19.26 -10.04 -4.40
CA ALA A 409 19.19 -11.03 -3.34
C ALA A 409 20.58 -11.36 -2.78
N VAL A 410 20.63 -11.71 -1.50
CA VAL A 410 21.81 -12.34 -0.89
C VAL A 410 21.77 -13.82 -1.25
N TRP A 411 22.77 -14.31 -1.99
CA TRP A 411 22.83 -15.69 -2.41
C TRP A 411 23.67 -16.54 -1.46
N VAL A 412 23.18 -17.72 -1.13
CA VAL A 412 23.90 -18.75 -0.39
C VAL A 412 23.97 -20.00 -1.25
N THR A 413 25.14 -20.62 -1.30
CA THR A 413 25.31 -21.98 -1.83
C THR A 413 25.39 -22.97 -0.67
N ASP A 414 24.68 -24.09 -0.78
CA ASP A 414 24.78 -25.23 0.14
C ASP A 414 24.77 -26.53 -0.68
N GLY A 415 25.97 -27.08 -0.92
CA GLY A 415 26.19 -28.09 -1.94
C GLY A 415 25.79 -27.59 -3.34
N GLU A 416 24.84 -28.27 -3.98
CA GLU A 416 24.28 -27.90 -5.28
C GLU A 416 23.13 -26.88 -5.18
N LYS A 417 22.62 -26.60 -3.96
CA LYS A 417 21.52 -25.67 -3.78
C LYS A 417 22.01 -24.23 -3.91
N LEU A 418 21.23 -23.42 -4.61
CA LEU A 418 21.36 -21.97 -4.69
C LEU A 418 20.14 -21.33 -4.05
N LEU A 419 20.36 -20.68 -2.91
CA LEU A 419 19.31 -20.19 -2.02
C LEU A 419 19.38 -18.66 -1.95
N PRO A 420 18.35 -17.95 -2.43
CA PRO A 420 18.28 -16.50 -2.35
C PRO A 420 17.62 -16.07 -1.02
N PHE A 421 18.10 -14.94 -0.49
CA PHE A 421 17.56 -14.31 0.70
C PHE A 421 17.36 -12.81 0.46
N VAL A 422 16.26 -12.26 0.95
CA VAL A 422 15.98 -10.82 0.94
C VAL A 422 16.95 -10.09 1.86
N ALA A 423 17.15 -10.59 3.09
CA ALA A 423 17.93 -9.92 4.12
C ALA A 423 19.22 -10.67 4.48
N PRO A 424 20.35 -9.95 4.71
CA PRO A 424 21.61 -10.57 5.14
C PRO A 424 21.49 -11.39 6.42
N ALA A 425 20.67 -10.96 7.38
CA ALA A 425 20.51 -11.65 8.67
C ALA A 425 19.94 -13.06 8.52
N THR A 426 18.97 -13.28 7.61
CA THR A 426 18.39 -14.61 7.38
C THR A 426 19.33 -15.52 6.61
N ALA A 427 20.07 -14.98 5.63
CA ALA A 427 21.16 -15.69 4.97
C ALA A 427 22.24 -16.15 5.96
N GLN A 428 22.66 -15.26 6.87
CA GLN A 428 23.67 -15.57 7.87
C GLN A 428 23.16 -16.61 8.89
N ALA A 429 21.90 -16.51 9.31
CA ALA A 429 21.29 -17.52 10.17
C ALA A 429 21.28 -18.90 9.52
N TYR A 430 20.98 -18.97 8.22
CA TYR A 430 21.05 -20.20 7.44
C TYR A 430 22.47 -20.77 7.39
N VAL A 431 23.46 -19.95 7.02
CA VAL A 431 24.88 -20.35 6.95
C VAL A 431 25.39 -20.85 8.30
N SER A 432 25.07 -20.16 9.39
CA SER A 432 25.48 -20.59 10.73
C SER A 432 24.86 -21.94 11.15
N ALA A 433 23.73 -22.32 10.58
CA ALA A 433 23.05 -23.59 10.85
C ALA A 433 23.50 -24.73 9.91
N HIS A 434 24.21 -24.43 8.81
CA HIS A 434 24.58 -25.40 7.77
C HIS A 434 26.08 -25.29 7.47
N GLY A 435 26.89 -26.19 8.02
CA GLY A 435 28.36 -26.10 7.96
C GLY A 435 28.98 -26.15 6.55
N GLY A 436 28.22 -26.58 5.54
CA GLY A 436 28.63 -26.54 4.12
C GLY A 436 28.17 -25.29 3.35
N ALA A 437 27.34 -24.45 3.98
CA ALA A 437 26.75 -23.31 3.32
C ALA A 437 27.65 -22.08 3.39
N ARG A 438 27.64 -21.25 2.34
CA ARG A 438 28.36 -19.97 2.32
C ARG A 438 27.67 -18.94 1.44
N VAL A 439 27.78 -17.67 1.82
CA VAL A 439 27.32 -16.56 0.98
C VAL A 439 28.20 -16.47 -0.27
N ILE A 440 27.58 -16.23 -1.42
CA ILE A 440 28.24 -16.05 -2.72
C ILE A 440 27.69 -14.81 -3.42
N THR A 441 28.44 -14.30 -4.40
CA THR A 441 27.93 -13.19 -5.23
C THR A 441 26.86 -13.70 -6.21
N TYR A 442 26.06 -12.78 -6.76
CA TYR A 442 25.13 -13.12 -7.83
C TYR A 442 25.85 -13.64 -9.08
N ALA A 443 27.03 -13.11 -9.39
CA ALA A 443 27.86 -13.59 -10.50
C ALA A 443 28.30 -15.06 -10.27
N ASP A 444 28.78 -15.38 -9.06
CA ASP A 444 29.12 -16.76 -8.70
C ASP A 444 27.89 -17.69 -8.76
N ALA A 445 26.71 -17.18 -8.39
CA ALA A 445 25.48 -17.95 -8.44
C ALA A 445 25.08 -18.27 -9.90
N LEU A 446 25.21 -17.30 -10.81
CA LEU A 446 24.99 -17.51 -12.25
C LEU A 446 25.99 -18.51 -12.84
N GLU A 447 27.28 -18.40 -12.48
CA GLU A 447 28.32 -19.33 -12.95
C GLU A 447 28.14 -20.75 -12.43
N ARG A 448 27.63 -20.92 -11.20
CA ARG A 448 27.33 -22.24 -10.63
C ARG A 448 26.10 -22.90 -11.23
N ALA A 449 25.16 -22.11 -11.75
CA ALA A 449 23.93 -22.61 -12.35
C ALA A 449 24.08 -22.94 -13.86
N ALA A 450 25.08 -22.35 -14.52
CA ALA A 450 25.41 -22.59 -15.92
C ALA A 450 26.22 -23.88 -16.08
#